data_AF-A0AAV5WMS5-F1
#
_entry.id   AF-A0AAV5WMS5-F1
#
_cell.length_a   1.000
_cell.length_b   1.000
_cell.length_c   1.000
_cell.angle_alpha   90.00
_cell.angle_beta   90.00
_cell.angle_gamma   90.00
#
_symmetry.space_group_name_H-M   'P 1'
#
loop_
_entity.id
_entity.type
_entity.pdbx_description
1 polymer ?
#
loop_
_entity_poly.entity_id
_entity_poly.type
_entity_poly.pdbx_seq_one_letter_code
_entity_poly.pdbx_strand_id
1 'polypeptide(L)'
;IACTTCDTNQISVTTNGAGAHPMDGDVVDNSGTCAVRTFTCNGFNANIINNAGVVNGVNGTATLEVTCNEAGTAWTYLGLDVTQVECASGCKTCDTNQISVTTNGAGAHPMDGDVVDNSGTCAVRTFTCNGFNANIEINNAGVVNGVNGTATLEVTCNEAGTAWTYLGLDVTQVECASGCKTCDTNQISVTTNGAGAHPMDGDVVDNSGTCAVRTFTCNGFNANIEINGGAGVVTDVNGVATLDVTCNAAGTAWTSHGVDITQVECAVACLSCAANLISVTTIGIGSKPMDGDFIDRSGSCAVRTFTCTGTN
;
A
#
# COMPACT_ATOMS: atom_id res chain seq x y z
N ILE A 1 -30.93 62.82 16.54
CA ILE A 1 -31.03 62.38 15.12
C ILE A 1 -31.56 60.96 15.22
N ALA A 2 -32.80 60.73 14.77
CA ALA A 2 -33.51 59.49 15.07
C ALA A 2 -32.98 58.39 14.15
N CYS A 3 -32.14 57.51 14.68
CA CYS A 3 -31.94 56.22 14.07
C CYS A 3 -32.86 55.25 14.81
N THR A 4 -34.01 55.05 14.18
CA THR A 4 -35.02 54.10 14.60
C THR A 4 -34.69 52.76 13.97
N THR A 5 -34.61 51.74 14.80
CA THR A 5 -34.46 50.32 14.46
C THR A 5 -35.00 49.96 13.07
N CYS A 6 -34.19 49.26 12.27
CA CYS A 6 -34.65 48.66 11.03
C CYS A 6 -35.37 47.34 11.33
N ASP A 7 -36.36 46.98 10.52
CA ASP A 7 -37.02 45.68 10.62
C ASP A 7 -36.02 44.57 10.26
N THR A 8 -35.91 43.55 11.11
CA THR A 8 -35.03 42.40 10.90
C THR A 8 -35.40 41.60 9.65
N ASN A 9 -36.64 41.70 9.18
CA ASN A 9 -37.11 41.04 7.97
C ASN A 9 -36.70 41.74 6.66
N GLN A 10 -36.02 42.90 6.74
CA GLN A 10 -35.53 43.61 5.54
C GLN A 10 -34.31 42.94 4.89
N ILE A 11 -33.58 42.09 5.63
CA ILE A 11 -32.54 41.23 5.06
C ILE A 11 -33.04 39.79 5.10
N SER A 12 -33.11 39.16 3.93
CA SER A 12 -33.29 37.70 3.85
C SER A 12 -31.97 36.97 4.06
N VAL A 13 -31.96 35.96 4.93
CA VAL A 13 -30.84 35.03 5.08
C VAL A 13 -31.16 33.81 4.22
N THR A 14 -30.38 33.55 3.18
CA THR A 14 -30.63 32.43 2.25
C THR A 14 -29.57 31.35 2.33
N THR A 15 -29.92 30.16 1.87
CA THR A 15 -29.04 28.98 1.79
C THR A 15 -29.16 28.30 0.43
N ASN A 16 -29.32 29.08 -0.63
CA ASN A 16 -29.66 28.58 -1.97
C ASN A 16 -28.42 28.43 -2.86
N GLY A 17 -27.33 29.11 -2.55
CA GLY A 17 -26.05 29.03 -3.25
C GLY A 17 -25.30 27.73 -2.99
N ALA A 18 -24.37 27.40 -3.89
CA ALA A 18 -23.46 26.29 -3.70
C ALA A 18 -22.55 26.55 -2.48
N GLY A 19 -22.40 25.55 -1.60
CA GLY A 19 -21.66 25.72 -0.36
C GLY A 19 -22.37 26.57 0.71
N ALA A 20 -23.62 27.00 0.46
CA ALA A 20 -24.36 27.81 1.42
C ALA A 20 -24.84 26.98 2.62
N HIS A 21 -24.77 27.57 3.81
CA HIS A 21 -25.32 27.00 5.05
C HIS A 21 -25.96 28.11 5.91
N PRO A 22 -26.77 27.76 6.94
CA PRO A 22 -27.31 28.75 7.85
C PRO A 22 -26.19 29.58 8.50
N MET A 23 -26.45 30.87 8.72
CA MET A 23 -25.54 31.74 9.47
C MET A 23 -25.29 31.17 10.87
N ASP A 24 -24.03 31.14 11.30
CA ASP A 24 -23.64 30.72 12.66
C ASP A 24 -24.02 31.76 13.70
N GLY A 25 -24.09 33.02 13.31
CA GLY A 25 -24.53 34.13 14.15
C GLY A 25 -25.31 35.17 13.36
N ASP A 26 -26.38 35.66 13.97
CA ASP A 26 -27.19 36.77 13.47
C ASP A 26 -27.69 37.56 14.68
N VAL A 27 -27.00 38.67 14.98
CA VAL A 27 -27.22 39.45 16.20
C VAL A 27 -27.57 40.88 15.84
N VAL A 28 -28.59 41.43 16.49
CA VAL A 28 -29.00 42.84 16.35
C VAL A 28 -28.70 43.58 17.64
N ASP A 29 -27.92 44.66 17.54
CA ASP A 29 -27.63 45.58 18.64
C ASP A 29 -28.34 46.93 18.40
N ASN A 30 -29.19 47.31 19.35
CA ASN A 30 -29.96 48.56 19.35
C ASN A 30 -29.47 49.58 20.40
N SER A 31 -28.32 49.35 21.02
CA SER A 31 -27.79 50.20 22.10
C SER A 31 -27.14 51.50 21.62
N GLY A 32 -26.75 51.57 20.34
CA GLY A 32 -26.08 52.70 19.73
C GLY A 32 -27.03 53.77 19.18
N THR A 33 -26.43 54.79 18.55
CA THR A 33 -27.19 55.83 17.83
C THR A 33 -28.03 55.21 16.71
N CYS A 34 -27.49 54.20 16.01
CA CYS A 34 -28.12 53.39 14.97
C CYS A 34 -28.08 51.91 15.31
N ALA A 35 -29.12 51.18 14.91
CA ALA A 35 -29.14 49.73 15.04
C ALA A 35 -28.06 49.11 14.14
N VAL A 36 -27.34 48.15 14.68
CA VAL A 36 -26.30 47.36 13.98
C VAL A 36 -26.76 45.92 13.94
N ARG A 37 -26.56 45.24 12.82
CA ARG A 37 -26.78 43.79 12.71
C ARG A 37 -25.50 43.13 12.23
N THR A 38 -25.08 42.10 12.96
CA THR A 38 -23.84 41.38 12.72
C THR A 38 -24.16 39.96 12.31
N PHE A 39 -23.75 39.60 11.10
CA PHE A 39 -23.80 38.25 10.59
C PHE A 39 -22.44 37.59 10.78
N THR A 40 -22.44 36.36 11.26
CA THR A 40 -21.25 35.53 11.42
C THR A 40 -21.42 34.26 10.62
N CYS A 41 -20.44 34.00 9.78
CA CYS A 41 -20.30 32.80 8.98
C CYS A 41 -18.98 32.14 9.40
N ASN A 42 -19.06 30.95 9.98
CA ASN A 42 -17.91 30.16 10.36
C ASN A 42 -17.73 29.03 9.37
N GLY A 43 -16.48 28.62 9.18
CA GLY A 43 -16.12 27.57 8.24
C GLY A 43 -14.88 27.93 7.46
N PHE A 44 -14.28 26.93 6.83
CA PHE A 44 -13.10 27.17 6.02
C PHE A 44 -13.48 28.06 4.82
N ASN A 45 -12.71 29.13 4.59
CA ASN A 45 -13.04 30.17 3.60
C ASN A 45 -14.50 30.64 3.71
N ALA A 46 -14.96 30.82 4.95
CA ALA A 46 -16.26 31.43 5.21
C ALA A 46 -16.33 32.76 4.48
N ASN A 47 -17.37 32.92 3.67
CA ASN A 47 -17.67 34.15 2.96
C ASN A 47 -19.11 34.53 3.25
N ILE A 48 -19.39 35.81 3.39
CA ILE A 48 -20.75 36.33 3.40
C ILE A 48 -20.98 37.02 2.05
N ILE A 49 -21.82 36.41 1.23
CA ILE A 49 -22.26 36.94 -0.05
C ILE A 49 -23.48 37.82 0.20
N ASN A 50 -23.46 39.05 -0.29
CA ASN A 50 -24.59 39.97 -0.24
C ASN A 50 -24.72 40.73 -1.57
N ASN A 51 -25.80 41.48 -1.73
CA ASN A 51 -26.07 42.26 -2.95
C ASN A 51 -25.14 43.48 -3.15
N ALA A 52 -24.33 43.83 -2.15
CA ALA A 52 -23.29 44.85 -2.21
C ALA A 52 -21.87 44.26 -2.44
N GLY A 53 -21.70 42.93 -2.45
CA GLY A 53 -20.43 42.25 -2.70
C GLY A 53 -20.20 41.00 -1.84
N VAL A 54 -18.95 40.56 -1.77
CA VAL A 54 -18.53 39.39 -0.96
C VAL A 54 -17.63 39.86 0.17
N VAL A 55 -17.94 39.46 1.40
CA VAL A 55 -17.07 39.62 2.57
C VAL A 55 -16.31 38.31 2.77
N ASN A 56 -15.02 38.32 2.47
CA ASN A 56 -14.17 37.15 2.66
C ASN A 56 -13.73 37.05 4.12
N GLY A 57 -13.89 35.86 4.69
CA GLY A 57 -13.45 35.57 6.05
C GLY A 57 -11.95 35.44 6.17
N VAL A 58 -11.46 35.62 7.39
CA VAL A 58 -10.06 35.40 7.76
C VAL A 58 -10.04 34.38 8.89
N ASN A 59 -9.15 33.38 8.81
CA ASN A 59 -9.03 32.32 9.82
C ASN A 59 -10.33 31.54 10.09
N GLY A 60 -11.13 31.32 9.06
CA GLY A 60 -12.34 30.50 9.16
C GLY A 60 -13.58 31.22 9.69
N THR A 61 -13.56 32.55 9.77
CA THR A 61 -14.73 33.35 10.13
C THR A 61 -14.85 34.56 9.19
N ALA A 62 -16.02 34.73 8.59
CA ALA A 62 -16.47 35.98 7.97
C ALA A 62 -17.49 36.66 8.88
N THR A 63 -17.29 37.97 9.08
CA THR A 63 -18.23 38.81 9.82
C THR A 63 -18.66 39.96 8.92
N LEU A 64 -19.97 40.10 8.72
CA LEU A 64 -20.55 41.25 8.03
C LEU A 64 -21.33 42.08 9.06
N GLU A 65 -20.94 43.33 9.21
CA GLU A 65 -21.66 44.30 10.01
C GLU A 65 -22.43 45.24 9.08
N VAL A 66 -23.74 45.35 9.27
CA VAL A 66 -24.60 46.28 8.55
C VAL A 66 -25.21 47.29 9.52
N THR A 67 -25.34 48.54 9.08
CA THR A 67 -25.91 49.61 9.90
C THR A 67 -27.25 50.07 9.32
N CYS A 68 -28.26 50.22 10.17
CA CYS A 68 -29.55 50.79 9.78
C CYS A 68 -29.38 52.25 9.35
N ASN A 69 -29.94 52.62 8.20
CA ASN A 69 -29.84 54.00 7.68
C ASN A 69 -30.62 55.00 8.56
N GLU A 70 -30.33 56.30 8.40
CA GLU A 70 -30.98 57.37 9.19
C GLU A 70 -32.51 57.40 9.03
N ALA A 71 -33.04 56.86 7.93
CA ALA A 71 -34.47 56.80 7.66
C ALA A 71 -35.17 55.61 8.34
N GLY A 72 -34.43 54.64 8.87
CA GLY A 72 -34.99 53.39 9.42
C GLY A 72 -35.60 52.46 8.36
N THR A 73 -35.22 52.61 7.09
CA THR A 73 -35.87 51.90 5.96
C THR A 73 -35.03 50.78 5.37
N ALA A 74 -33.72 50.76 5.63
CA ALA A 74 -32.81 49.75 5.07
C ALA A 74 -31.56 49.56 5.93
N TRP A 75 -31.04 48.33 5.90
CA TRP A 75 -29.71 48.00 6.38
C TRP A 75 -28.68 48.32 5.31
N THR A 76 -27.53 48.90 5.67
CA THR A 76 -26.53 49.34 4.70
C THR A 76 -25.13 48.80 5.01
N TYR A 77 -24.37 48.52 3.96
CA TYR A 77 -22.94 48.18 3.99
C TYR A 77 -22.21 49.02 2.94
N LEU A 78 -21.18 49.77 3.36
CA LEU A 78 -20.46 50.71 2.48
C LEU A 78 -21.37 51.70 1.74
N GLY A 79 -22.49 52.09 2.36
CA GLY A 79 -23.48 53.03 1.79
C GLY A 79 -24.45 52.41 0.77
N LEU A 80 -24.42 51.09 0.57
CA LEU A 80 -25.35 50.36 -0.28
C LEU A 80 -26.36 49.58 0.58
N ASP A 81 -27.62 49.57 0.17
CA ASP A 81 -28.68 48.80 0.83
C ASP A 81 -28.39 47.29 0.71
N VAL A 82 -28.45 46.59 1.84
CA VAL A 82 -28.32 45.13 1.92
C VAL A 82 -29.71 44.53 2.09
N THR A 83 -30.10 43.64 1.18
CA THR A 83 -31.43 42.99 1.19
C THR A 83 -31.35 41.47 1.32
N GLN A 84 -30.16 40.91 1.11
CA GLN A 84 -29.91 39.48 1.18
C GLN A 84 -28.48 39.23 1.68
N VAL A 85 -28.35 38.23 2.52
CA VAL A 85 -27.05 37.67 2.93
C VAL A 85 -27.09 36.15 2.82
N GLU A 86 -25.96 35.58 2.43
CA GLU A 86 -25.76 34.13 2.34
C GLU A 86 -24.38 33.80 2.92
N CYS A 87 -24.35 32.90 3.88
CA CYS A 87 -23.10 32.33 4.36
C CYS A 87 -22.70 31.20 3.42
N ALA A 88 -21.56 31.35 2.76
CA ALA A 88 -20.99 30.38 1.85
C ALA A 88 -19.58 30.02 2.33
N SER A 89 -19.37 28.77 2.70
CA SER A 89 -18.03 28.22 2.93
C SER A 89 -17.54 27.56 1.65
N GLY A 90 -16.37 27.96 1.13
CA GLY A 90 -15.77 27.32 -0.04
C GLY A 90 -15.35 25.87 0.25
N CYS A 91 -15.80 24.96 -0.62
CA CYS A 91 -15.71 23.49 -0.65
C CYS A 91 -16.31 22.69 0.52
N LYS A 92 -17.23 21.78 0.15
CA LYS A 92 -17.81 20.74 1.01
C LYS A 92 -16.90 19.51 1.10
N THR A 93 -17.27 18.61 2.02
CA THR A 93 -16.85 17.20 2.00
C THR A 93 -17.48 16.49 0.81
N CYS A 94 -16.70 15.75 0.04
CA CYS A 94 -17.22 14.80 -0.94
C CYS A 94 -17.51 13.45 -0.24
N ASP A 95 -18.50 12.70 -0.72
CA ASP A 95 -18.76 11.36 -0.20
C ASP A 95 -17.57 10.44 -0.57
N THR A 96 -17.05 9.69 0.41
CA THR A 96 -15.96 8.74 0.20
C THR A 96 -16.32 7.64 -0.79
N ASN A 97 -17.60 7.32 -0.95
CA ASN A 97 -18.09 6.32 -1.89
C ASN A 97 -18.10 6.80 -3.35
N GLN A 98 -17.77 8.07 -3.62
CA GLN A 98 -17.65 8.58 -4.98
C GLN A 98 -16.41 8.05 -5.73
N ILE A 99 -15.39 7.58 -5.00
CA ILE A 99 -14.27 6.84 -5.56
C ILE A 99 -14.37 5.38 -5.16
N SER A 100 -14.43 4.49 -6.14
CA SER A 100 -14.28 3.05 -5.94
C SER A 100 -12.80 2.67 -5.86
N VAL A 101 -12.39 1.99 -4.79
CA VAL A 101 -11.05 1.38 -4.69
C VAL A 101 -11.15 -0.07 -5.17
N THR A 102 -10.47 -0.43 -6.26
CA THR A 102 -10.55 -1.77 -6.85
C THR A 102 -9.26 -2.58 -6.67
N THR A 103 -9.36 -3.89 -6.91
CA THR A 103 -8.23 -4.84 -6.88
C THR A 103 -8.30 -5.86 -8.03
N ASN A 104 -8.78 -5.41 -9.18
CA ASN A 104 -9.10 -6.28 -10.32
C ASN A 104 -7.96 -6.36 -11.35
N GLY A 105 -7.10 -5.35 -11.44
CA GLY A 105 -5.97 -5.32 -12.38
C GLY A 105 -4.84 -6.28 -12.02
N ALA A 106 -3.93 -6.48 -12.98
CA ALA A 106 -2.75 -7.31 -12.76
C ALA A 106 -1.80 -6.63 -11.76
N GLY A 107 -1.37 -7.36 -10.73
CA GLY A 107 -0.56 -6.79 -9.65
C GLY A 107 -1.34 -5.87 -8.71
N ALA A 108 -2.68 -5.78 -8.86
CA ALA A 108 -3.50 -4.97 -7.99
C ALA A 108 -3.58 -5.58 -6.58
N HIS A 109 -3.54 -4.72 -5.57
CA HIS A 109 -3.70 -5.11 -4.17
C HIS A 109 -4.37 -3.98 -3.37
N PRO A 110 -4.85 -4.25 -2.14
CA PRO A 110 -5.45 -3.21 -1.31
C PRO A 110 -4.49 -2.03 -1.11
N MET A 111 -5.04 -0.82 -1.07
CA MET A 111 -4.33 0.40 -0.67
C MET A 111 -3.74 0.22 0.74
N ASP A 112 -2.52 0.71 0.94
CA ASP A 112 -1.88 0.76 2.27
C ASP A 112 -2.45 1.89 3.14
N GLY A 113 -2.94 2.95 2.50
CA GLY A 113 -3.58 4.08 3.17
C GLY A 113 -4.68 4.71 2.33
N ASP A 114 -5.76 5.11 2.99
CA ASP A 114 -6.86 5.87 2.43
C ASP A 114 -7.38 6.81 3.53
N VAL A 115 -6.95 8.07 3.49
CA VAL A 115 -7.19 9.06 4.54
C VAL A 115 -7.91 10.25 3.96
N VAL A 116 -8.96 10.71 4.65
CA VAL A 116 -9.65 11.97 4.33
C VAL A 116 -9.27 13.02 5.35
N ASP A 117 -8.70 14.13 4.88
CA ASP A 117 -8.44 15.34 5.65
C ASP A 117 -9.49 16.41 5.32
N ASN A 118 -10.25 16.82 6.34
CA ASN A 118 -11.27 17.86 6.26
C ASN A 118 -10.83 19.17 6.95
N SER A 119 -9.55 19.32 7.27
CA SER A 119 -9.02 20.52 7.96
C SER A 119 -8.74 21.70 7.02
N GLY A 120 -8.63 21.44 5.71
CA GLY A 120 -8.38 22.44 4.67
C GLY A 120 -9.65 23.06 4.05
N THR A 121 -9.46 23.84 2.98
CA THR A 121 -10.57 24.44 2.20
C THR A 121 -11.50 23.41 1.63
N CYS A 122 -10.92 22.48 0.88
CA CYS A 122 -11.65 21.36 0.32
C CYS A 122 -11.20 20.13 1.05
N ALA A 123 -12.11 19.17 1.21
CA ALA A 123 -11.72 17.85 1.66
C ALA A 123 -10.64 17.32 0.70
N VAL A 124 -9.56 16.83 1.28
CA VAL A 124 -8.47 16.18 0.57
C VAL A 124 -8.51 14.71 0.95
N ARG A 125 -8.40 13.83 -0.04
CA ARG A 125 -8.29 12.39 0.20
C ARG A 125 -6.97 11.91 -0.36
N THR A 126 -6.20 11.24 0.48
CA THR A 126 -4.86 10.75 0.14
C THR A 126 -4.89 9.22 0.10
N PHE A 127 -4.58 8.67 -1.05
CA PHE A 127 -4.35 7.26 -1.27
C PHE A 127 -2.86 6.96 -1.21
N THR A 128 -2.47 5.92 -0.50
CA THR A 128 -1.10 5.44 -0.41
C THR A 128 -1.03 4.00 -0.88
N CYS A 129 -0.11 3.75 -1.79
CA CYS A 129 0.18 2.44 -2.37
C CYS A 129 1.67 2.16 -2.22
N ASN A 130 2.01 1.08 -1.52
CA ASN A 130 3.40 0.66 -1.30
C ASN A 130 3.71 -0.63 -2.08
N GLY A 131 4.96 -0.76 -2.51
CA GLY A 131 5.47 -1.92 -3.25
C GLY A 131 6.47 -1.53 -4.33
N PHE A 132 7.13 -2.51 -4.95
CA PHE A 132 8.04 -2.22 -6.06
C PHE A 132 7.30 -1.59 -7.22
N ASN A 133 7.83 -0.51 -7.79
CA ASN A 133 7.14 0.21 -8.87
C ASN A 133 5.65 0.44 -8.53
N ALA A 134 5.35 0.69 -7.24
CA ALA A 134 4.02 1.01 -6.79
C ALA A 134 3.49 2.13 -7.67
N ASN A 135 2.27 1.98 -8.13
CA ASN A 135 1.58 2.95 -8.92
C ASN A 135 0.10 2.93 -8.56
N ILE A 136 -0.53 4.09 -8.72
CA ILE A 136 -1.97 4.23 -8.54
C ILE A 136 -2.58 4.49 -9.91
N GLU A 137 -3.36 3.54 -10.40
CA GLU A 137 -4.14 3.69 -11.62
C GLU A 137 -5.40 4.52 -11.32
N ILE A 138 -5.71 5.48 -12.19
CA ILE A 138 -6.82 6.42 -12.06
C ILE A 138 -7.76 6.21 -13.23
N ASN A 139 -9.02 5.87 -12.95
CA ASN A 139 -10.08 5.67 -13.95
C ASN A 139 -9.66 4.74 -15.13
N ASN A 140 -8.79 3.76 -14.89
CA ASN A 140 -8.22 2.85 -15.90
C ASN A 140 -7.45 3.55 -17.06
N ALA A 141 -6.99 4.79 -16.89
CA ALA A 141 -6.32 5.54 -17.95
C ALA A 141 -5.15 6.40 -17.46
N GLY A 142 -5.24 6.94 -16.25
CA GLY A 142 -4.16 7.68 -15.60
C GLY A 142 -3.31 6.75 -14.73
N VAL A 143 -2.04 7.12 -14.53
CA VAL A 143 -1.12 6.40 -13.62
C VAL A 143 -0.31 7.43 -12.83
N VAL A 144 -0.28 7.27 -11.51
CA VAL A 144 0.68 7.96 -10.63
C VAL A 144 1.75 6.96 -10.24
N ASN A 145 2.95 7.15 -10.78
CA ASN A 145 4.09 6.29 -10.47
C ASN A 145 4.70 6.69 -9.12
N GLY A 146 4.94 5.68 -8.31
CA GLY A 146 5.63 5.82 -7.04
C GLY A 146 7.12 6.05 -7.22
N VAL A 147 7.71 6.64 -6.19
CA VAL A 147 9.15 6.86 -6.06
C VAL A 147 9.61 6.09 -4.83
N ASN A 148 10.69 5.32 -4.95
CA ASN A 148 11.25 4.52 -3.85
C ASN A 148 10.25 3.56 -3.20
N GLY A 149 9.34 2.99 -4.00
CA GLY A 149 8.41 1.97 -3.55
C GLY A 149 7.13 2.49 -2.91
N THR A 150 6.84 3.79 -3.01
CA THR A 150 5.57 4.38 -2.56
C THR A 150 5.00 5.31 -3.64
N ALA A 151 3.74 5.08 -4.01
CA ALA A 151 2.92 6.00 -4.78
C ALA A 151 1.88 6.64 -3.87
N THR A 152 1.74 7.96 -3.99
CA THR A 152 0.74 8.75 -3.27
C THR A 152 -0.10 9.53 -4.26
N LEU A 153 -1.42 9.38 -4.18
CA LEU A 153 -2.37 10.17 -4.94
C LEU A 153 -3.17 11.04 -3.97
N GLU A 154 -3.08 12.34 -4.15
CA GLU A 154 -3.90 13.32 -3.44
C GLU A 154 -5.01 13.81 -4.38
N VAL A 155 -6.26 13.63 -3.97
CA VAL A 155 -7.43 14.15 -4.69
C VAL A 155 -8.15 15.19 -3.85
N THR A 156 -8.70 16.20 -4.50
CA THR A 156 -9.37 17.31 -3.84
C THR A 156 -10.84 17.34 -4.24
N CYS A 157 -11.74 17.43 -3.26
CA CYS A 157 -13.16 17.61 -3.52
C CYS A 157 -13.39 18.93 -4.29
N ASN A 158 -14.19 18.89 -5.35
CA ASN A 158 -14.48 20.07 -6.15
C ASN A 158 -15.35 21.09 -5.39
N GLU A 159 -15.42 22.33 -5.89
CA GLU A 159 -16.20 23.42 -5.26
C GLU A 159 -17.70 23.07 -5.10
N ALA A 160 -18.23 22.24 -6.00
CA ALA A 160 -19.61 21.79 -5.98
C ALA A 160 -19.89 20.71 -4.91
N GLY A 161 -18.86 20.06 -4.35
CA GLY A 161 -19.01 18.94 -3.43
C GLY A 161 -19.54 17.66 -4.08
N THR A 162 -19.36 17.51 -5.40
CA THR A 162 -19.96 16.42 -6.20
C THR A 162 -18.96 15.40 -6.71
N ALA A 163 -17.67 15.74 -6.75
CA ALA A 163 -16.63 14.84 -7.23
C ALA A 163 -15.27 15.14 -6.60
N TRP A 164 -14.47 14.09 -6.45
CA TRP A 164 -13.04 14.19 -6.16
C TRP A 164 -12.28 14.44 -7.45
N THR A 165 -11.29 15.34 -7.43
CA THR A 165 -10.57 15.75 -8.63
C THR A 165 -9.06 15.62 -8.48
N TYR A 166 -8.39 15.26 -9.56
CA TYR A 166 -6.93 15.26 -9.68
C TYR A 166 -6.55 15.95 -10.99
N LEU A 167 -5.74 17.02 -10.90
CA LEU A 167 -5.35 17.85 -12.06
C LEU A 167 -6.57 18.33 -12.89
N GLY A 168 -7.69 18.62 -12.22
CA GLY A 168 -8.94 19.09 -12.85
C GLY A 168 -9.80 18.02 -13.50
N LEU A 169 -9.45 16.74 -13.36
CA LEU A 169 -10.24 15.60 -13.84
C LEU A 169 -10.94 14.91 -12.68
N ASP A 170 -12.20 14.54 -12.86
CA ASP A 170 -12.97 13.77 -11.88
C ASP A 170 -12.38 12.36 -11.72
N VAL A 171 -12.15 11.96 -10.47
CA VAL A 171 -11.67 10.63 -10.09
C VAL A 171 -12.86 9.83 -9.57
N THR A 172 -13.15 8.70 -10.21
CA THR A 172 -14.25 7.79 -9.86
C THR A 172 -13.76 6.41 -9.47
N GLN A 173 -12.53 6.06 -9.86
CA GLN A 173 -11.89 4.80 -9.53
C GLN A 173 -10.40 5.00 -9.29
N VAL A 174 -9.88 4.33 -8.27
CA VAL A 174 -8.44 4.17 -8.04
C VAL A 174 -8.11 2.71 -7.79
N GLU A 175 -6.93 2.30 -8.23
CA GLU A 175 -6.40 0.97 -7.99
C GLU A 175 -4.93 1.07 -7.63
N CYS A 176 -4.53 0.44 -6.54
CA CYS A 176 -3.12 0.31 -6.20
C CYS A 176 -2.59 -0.93 -6.91
N ALA A 177 -1.59 -0.73 -7.76
CA ALA A 177 -0.86 -1.79 -8.41
C ALA A 177 0.63 -1.65 -8.07
N SER A 178 1.28 -2.74 -7.75
CA SER A 178 2.73 -2.77 -7.66
C SER A 178 3.27 -3.93 -8.47
N GLY A 179 4.48 -3.76 -9.00
CA GLY A 179 5.23 -4.85 -9.60
C GLY A 179 5.54 -5.88 -8.55
N CYS A 180 4.78 -6.99 -8.56
CA CYS A 180 4.95 -8.21 -7.79
C CYS A 180 4.60 -8.21 -6.28
N LYS A 181 3.61 -9.05 -5.92
CA LYS A 181 3.51 -9.73 -4.61
C LYS A 181 3.40 -11.24 -4.84
N THR A 182 3.96 -12.02 -3.89
CA THR A 182 4.08 -13.49 -3.79
C THR A 182 3.62 -14.39 -4.96
N CYS A 183 4.53 -15.25 -5.40
CA CYS A 183 4.22 -16.37 -6.27
C CYS A 183 3.68 -17.54 -5.45
N ASP A 184 2.90 -18.44 -6.05
CA ASP A 184 2.48 -19.67 -5.37
C ASP A 184 3.72 -20.56 -5.10
N THR A 185 3.87 -21.03 -3.87
CA THR A 185 4.99 -21.91 -3.48
C THR A 185 4.97 -23.23 -4.26
N ASN A 186 3.82 -23.67 -4.75
CA ASN A 186 3.68 -24.90 -5.54
C ASN A 186 4.13 -24.73 -7.00
N GLN A 187 4.49 -23.52 -7.44
CA GLN A 187 5.06 -23.29 -8.78
C GLN A 187 6.48 -23.88 -8.93
N ILE A 188 7.19 -24.12 -7.83
CA ILE A 188 8.44 -24.90 -7.82
C ILE A 188 8.17 -26.24 -7.13
N SER A 189 8.42 -27.33 -7.84
CA SER A 189 8.47 -28.68 -7.27
C SER A 189 9.82 -28.93 -6.59
N VAL A 190 9.81 -29.34 -5.33
CA VAL A 190 11.02 -29.79 -4.62
C VAL A 190 11.07 -31.31 -4.70
N THR A 191 12.08 -31.89 -5.36
CA THR A 191 12.18 -33.35 -5.56
C THR A 191 13.38 -33.97 -4.85
N THR A 192 13.36 -35.30 -4.73
CA THR A 192 14.44 -36.11 -4.14
C THR A 192 14.67 -37.39 -4.94
N ASN A 193 14.63 -37.29 -6.27
CA ASN A 193 14.66 -38.43 -7.19
C ASN A 193 16.06 -38.72 -7.73
N GLY A 194 16.95 -37.71 -7.80
CA GLY A 194 18.31 -37.85 -8.29
C GLY A 194 19.24 -38.64 -7.37
N ALA A 195 20.40 -39.03 -7.90
CA ALA A 195 21.41 -39.74 -7.13
C ALA A 195 22.04 -38.83 -6.07
N GLY A 196 22.05 -39.27 -4.81
CA GLY A 196 22.52 -38.43 -3.70
C GLY A 196 21.54 -37.33 -3.29
N ALA A 197 20.33 -37.31 -3.87
CA ALA A 197 19.31 -36.34 -3.52
C ALA A 197 18.74 -36.59 -2.12
N HIS A 198 18.39 -35.52 -1.42
CA HIS A 198 17.72 -35.55 -0.12
C HIS A 198 16.83 -34.32 0.07
N PRO A 199 15.96 -34.30 1.10
CA PRO A 199 15.14 -33.13 1.37
C PRO A 199 15.98 -31.86 1.58
N MET A 200 15.48 -30.72 1.12
CA MET A 200 16.07 -29.40 1.40
C MET A 200 16.19 -29.17 2.91
N ASP A 201 17.30 -28.58 3.33
CA ASP A 201 17.51 -28.18 4.73
C ASP A 201 16.74 -26.90 5.08
N GLY A 202 16.49 -26.05 4.07
CA GLY A 202 15.73 -24.82 4.21
C GLY A 202 14.94 -24.49 2.96
N ASP A 203 13.71 -24.01 3.16
CA ASP A 203 12.82 -23.47 2.14
C ASP A 203 12.02 -22.34 2.79
N VAL A 204 12.48 -21.10 2.60
CA VAL A 204 11.94 -19.92 3.29
C VAL A 204 11.47 -18.92 2.26
N VAL A 205 10.25 -18.41 2.43
CA VAL A 205 9.72 -17.29 1.64
C VAL A 205 9.80 -16.01 2.46
N ASP A 206 10.59 -15.05 1.99
CA ASP A 206 10.65 -13.69 2.49
C ASP A 206 9.75 -12.77 1.66
N ASN A 207 8.73 -12.22 2.33
CA ASN A 207 7.77 -11.26 1.77
C ASN A 207 8.03 -9.82 2.26
N SER A 208 9.13 -9.57 2.99
CA SER A 208 9.50 -8.24 3.45
C SER A 208 10.03 -7.35 2.32
N GLY A 209 10.48 -7.99 1.23
CA GLY A 209 11.00 -7.34 0.06
C GLY A 209 9.94 -6.94 -0.97
N THR A 210 10.44 -6.12 -1.88
CA THR A 210 9.92 -5.68 -3.17
C THR A 210 9.15 -6.74 -3.98
N CYS A 211 9.76 -7.91 -4.18
CA CYS A 211 9.12 -9.13 -4.65
C CYS A 211 9.31 -10.19 -3.57
N ALA A 212 8.43 -11.19 -3.51
CA ALA A 212 8.73 -12.34 -2.67
C ALA A 212 10.02 -13.00 -3.16
N VAL A 213 10.93 -13.26 -2.22
CA VAL A 213 12.14 -14.05 -2.43
C VAL A 213 11.94 -15.38 -1.74
N ARG A 214 12.24 -16.47 -2.41
CA ARG A 214 12.26 -17.80 -1.81
C ARG A 214 13.69 -18.32 -1.83
N THR A 215 14.18 -18.68 -0.66
CA THR A 215 15.55 -19.16 -0.45
C THR A 215 15.52 -20.65 -0.15
N PHE A 216 16.18 -21.43 -1.01
CA PHE A 216 16.43 -22.84 -0.79
C PHE A 216 17.83 -23.03 -0.21
N THR A 217 17.95 -23.86 0.80
CA THR A 217 19.23 -24.21 1.44
C THR A 217 19.43 -25.72 1.41
N CYS A 218 20.62 -26.12 0.98
CA CYS A 218 21.06 -27.50 0.89
C CYS A 218 22.43 -27.63 1.58
N ASN A 219 22.49 -28.42 2.65
CA ASN A 219 23.70 -28.61 3.45
C ASN A 219 24.34 -29.96 3.13
N GLY A 220 25.67 -30.01 3.21
CA GLY A 220 26.42 -31.26 3.10
C GLY A 220 27.76 -31.07 2.40
N PHE A 221 28.62 -32.09 2.52
CA PHE A 221 29.91 -32.08 1.82
C PHE A 221 29.69 -32.12 0.31
N ASN A 222 30.14 -31.08 -0.41
CA ASN A 222 29.84 -30.86 -1.83
C ASN A 222 28.33 -30.84 -2.12
N ALA A 223 27.57 -30.12 -1.30
CA ALA A 223 26.16 -29.85 -1.58
C ALA A 223 25.97 -29.17 -2.94
N ASN A 224 24.85 -29.43 -3.59
CA ASN A 224 24.45 -28.71 -4.77
C ASN A 224 22.92 -28.69 -4.89
N ILE A 225 22.41 -27.65 -5.56
CA ILE A 225 21.00 -27.54 -5.90
C ILE A 225 20.88 -27.68 -7.42
N GLU A 226 20.28 -28.77 -7.87
CA GLU A 226 19.92 -28.98 -9.27
C GLU A 226 18.64 -28.21 -9.61
N ILE A 227 18.67 -27.50 -10.74
CA ILE A 227 17.57 -26.65 -11.20
C ILE A 227 16.95 -27.27 -12.45
N ASN A 228 15.62 -27.36 -12.48
CA ASN A 228 14.83 -27.79 -13.65
C ASN A 228 15.32 -29.12 -14.26
N GLY A 229 15.59 -30.12 -13.41
CA GLY A 229 16.06 -31.44 -13.85
C GLY A 229 17.48 -31.45 -14.41
N GLY A 230 18.36 -30.59 -13.89
CA GLY A 230 19.78 -30.53 -14.27
C GLY A 230 20.12 -29.51 -15.36
N ALA A 231 19.19 -28.63 -15.73
CA ALA A 231 19.46 -27.52 -16.66
C ALA A 231 20.42 -26.47 -16.06
N GLY A 232 20.51 -26.41 -14.74
CA GLY A 232 21.47 -25.60 -13.99
C GLY A 232 21.85 -26.27 -12.67
N VAL A 233 22.97 -25.85 -12.09
CA VAL A 233 23.44 -26.33 -10.79
C VAL A 233 23.99 -25.15 -10.00
N VAL A 234 23.53 -24.99 -8.75
CA VAL A 234 24.18 -24.14 -7.76
C VAL A 234 25.09 -25.02 -6.91
N THR A 235 26.39 -24.78 -6.97
CA THR A 235 27.37 -25.57 -6.23
C THR A 235 27.68 -24.96 -4.87
N ASP A 236 27.97 -25.84 -3.92
CA ASP A 236 28.46 -25.52 -2.59
C ASP A 236 29.59 -24.48 -2.54
N VAL A 237 29.50 -23.59 -1.56
CA VAL A 237 30.61 -22.83 -0.99
C VAL A 237 30.70 -23.11 0.52
N ASN A 238 31.56 -24.06 0.92
CA ASN A 238 31.86 -24.46 2.32
C ASN A 238 30.81 -25.33 3.05
N GLY A 239 30.29 -26.36 2.41
CA GLY A 239 29.29 -27.29 2.93
C GLY A 239 27.82 -26.81 2.83
N VAL A 240 27.54 -25.71 2.14
CA VAL A 240 26.20 -25.12 1.96
C VAL A 240 26.03 -24.58 0.53
N ALA A 241 24.98 -25.03 -0.14
CA ALA A 241 24.48 -24.44 -1.38
C ALA A 241 23.17 -23.68 -1.10
N THR A 242 23.08 -22.43 -1.59
CA THR A 242 21.90 -21.56 -1.43
C THR A 242 21.41 -21.07 -2.78
N LEU A 243 20.12 -21.20 -3.05
CA LEU A 243 19.47 -20.66 -4.24
C LEU A 243 18.38 -19.68 -3.83
N ASP A 244 18.56 -18.42 -4.23
CA ASP A 244 17.52 -17.41 -4.15
C ASP A 244 16.76 -17.34 -5.49
N VAL A 245 15.43 -17.41 -5.40
CA VAL A 245 14.53 -17.17 -6.52
C VAL A 245 13.61 -16.01 -6.18
N THR A 246 13.34 -15.16 -7.17
CA THR A 246 12.48 -13.98 -7.02
C THR A 246 11.21 -14.17 -7.85
N CYS A 247 10.06 -13.92 -7.24
CA CYS A 247 8.80 -13.91 -7.97
C CYS A 247 8.82 -12.86 -9.09
N ASN A 248 8.41 -13.24 -10.31
CA ASN A 248 8.37 -12.34 -11.45
C ASN A 248 7.25 -11.31 -11.30
N ALA A 249 7.36 -10.14 -11.95
CA ALA A 249 6.40 -9.04 -11.80
C ALA A 249 4.91 -9.43 -12.00
N ALA A 250 4.64 -10.49 -12.77
CA ALA A 250 3.30 -10.99 -13.04
C ALA A 250 2.73 -11.90 -11.92
N GLY A 251 3.52 -12.33 -10.94
CA GLY A 251 3.10 -13.28 -9.90
C GLY A 251 2.92 -14.72 -10.39
N THR A 252 3.49 -15.05 -11.56
CA THR A 252 3.22 -16.32 -12.27
C THR A 252 4.37 -17.30 -12.25
N ALA A 253 5.59 -16.86 -11.93
CA ALA A 253 6.76 -17.73 -11.87
C ALA A 253 7.82 -17.22 -10.90
N TRP A 254 8.52 -18.15 -10.27
CA TRP A 254 9.77 -17.88 -9.56
C TRP A 254 10.93 -17.87 -10.55
N THR A 255 11.79 -16.86 -10.48
CA THR A 255 12.88 -16.68 -11.45
C THR A 255 14.23 -16.56 -10.76
N SER A 256 15.27 -17.08 -11.39
CA SER A 256 16.66 -16.83 -11.02
C SER A 256 17.43 -16.46 -12.29
N HIS A 257 18.10 -15.30 -12.27
CA HIS A 257 18.83 -14.76 -13.44
C HIS A 257 17.99 -14.70 -14.74
N GLY A 258 16.69 -14.41 -14.62
CA GLY A 258 15.76 -14.31 -15.76
C GLY A 258 15.27 -15.64 -16.32
N VAL A 259 15.57 -16.76 -15.66
CA VAL A 259 15.08 -18.09 -16.01
C VAL A 259 14.00 -18.52 -15.02
N ASP A 260 12.87 -18.99 -15.52
CA ASP A 260 11.79 -19.55 -14.72
C ASP A 260 12.24 -20.87 -14.06
N ILE A 261 12.05 -20.95 -12.75
CA ILE A 261 12.37 -22.11 -11.93
C ILE A 261 11.07 -22.84 -11.66
N THR A 262 11.03 -24.11 -12.04
CA THR A 262 9.87 -25.00 -11.91
C THR A 262 10.17 -26.23 -11.07
N GLN A 263 11.46 -26.54 -10.88
CA GLN A 263 11.92 -27.65 -10.05
C GLN A 263 13.26 -27.32 -9.40
N VAL A 264 13.43 -27.73 -8.14
CA VAL A 264 14.71 -27.74 -7.44
C VAL A 264 14.91 -29.09 -6.74
N GLU A 265 16.16 -29.52 -6.65
CA GLU A 265 16.55 -30.75 -5.94
C GLU A 265 17.86 -30.52 -5.21
N CYS A 266 17.91 -30.86 -3.92
CA CYS A 266 19.15 -30.82 -3.13
C CYS A 266 19.85 -32.16 -3.25
N ALA A 267 21.13 -32.14 -3.64
CA ALA A 267 21.97 -33.31 -3.74
C ALA A 267 23.32 -33.06 -3.08
N VAL A 268 23.87 -34.08 -2.46
CA VAL A 268 25.27 -34.11 -2.06
C VAL A 268 26.03 -34.97 -3.06
N ALA A 269 27.16 -34.47 -3.57
CA ALA A 269 28.02 -35.29 -4.40
C ALA A 269 28.51 -36.44 -3.52
N CYS A 270 27.89 -37.61 -3.69
CA CYS A 270 28.26 -38.79 -2.96
C CYS A 270 29.69 -39.13 -3.38
N LEU A 271 30.66 -38.80 -2.53
CA LEU A 271 31.98 -39.39 -2.65
C LEU A 271 31.76 -40.88 -2.46
N SER A 272 31.66 -41.62 -3.56
CA SER A 272 31.84 -43.06 -3.51
C SER A 272 33.22 -43.27 -2.88
N CYS A 273 33.27 -43.66 -1.61
CA CYS A 273 34.53 -44.05 -1.02
C CYS A 273 35.07 -45.20 -1.87
N ALA A 274 36.26 -45.03 -2.42
CA ALA A 274 36.97 -46.11 -3.09
C ALA A 274 36.96 -47.35 -2.17
N ALA A 275 36.57 -48.51 -2.70
CA ALA A 275 36.35 -49.72 -1.88
C ALA A 275 37.60 -50.15 -1.08
N ASN A 276 38.77 -49.67 -1.48
CA ASN A 276 40.07 -49.90 -0.86
C ASN A 276 40.47 -48.88 0.22
N LEU A 277 39.63 -47.90 0.57
CA LEU A 277 39.90 -46.96 1.68
C LEU A 277 39.94 -47.64 3.05
N ILE A 278 39.18 -48.73 3.22
CA ILE A 278 39.18 -49.54 4.45
C ILE A 278 39.69 -50.94 4.08
N SER A 279 40.81 -51.34 4.68
CA SER A 279 41.32 -52.71 4.63
C SER A 279 40.99 -53.43 5.93
N VAL A 280 40.37 -54.61 5.82
CA VAL A 280 40.12 -55.51 6.94
C VAL A 280 41.29 -56.49 6.99
N THR A 281 42.00 -56.53 8.12
CA THR A 281 43.12 -57.45 8.34
C THR A 281 42.79 -58.48 9.43
N THR A 282 43.25 -59.71 9.24
CA THR A 282 43.11 -60.82 10.21
C THR A 282 44.46 -61.19 10.81
N ILE A 283 45.31 -60.18 11.04
CA ILE A 283 46.64 -60.38 11.64
C ILE A 283 46.54 -60.07 13.13
N GLY A 284 46.49 -61.13 13.94
CA GLY A 284 46.45 -61.07 15.40
C GLY A 284 45.97 -62.37 16.02
N ILE A 285 46.49 -62.73 17.20
CA ILE A 285 45.99 -63.88 17.97
C ILE A 285 44.54 -63.61 18.36
N GLY A 286 43.63 -64.53 18.03
CA GLY A 286 42.20 -64.38 18.26
C GLY A 286 41.47 -63.51 17.22
N SER A 287 42.11 -63.15 16.10
CA SER A 287 41.42 -62.49 14.99
C SER A 287 40.76 -63.51 14.04
N LYS A 288 39.63 -63.13 13.45
CA LYS A 288 38.93 -63.91 12.42
C LYS A 288 38.44 -62.99 11.29
N PRO A 289 38.14 -63.51 10.10
CA PRO A 289 37.47 -62.75 9.05
C PRO A 289 36.13 -62.18 9.52
N MET A 290 35.74 -61.04 8.96
CA MET A 290 34.38 -60.50 9.15
C MET A 290 33.36 -61.47 8.57
N ASP A 291 32.23 -61.66 9.25
CA ASP A 291 31.13 -62.50 8.79
C ASP A 291 30.28 -61.82 7.70
N GLY A 292 30.37 -60.49 7.61
CA GLY A 292 29.74 -59.71 6.55
C GLY A 292 30.53 -58.44 6.26
N ASP A 293 30.60 -58.08 4.98
CA ASP A 293 31.12 -56.82 4.49
C ASP A 293 30.24 -56.40 3.30
N PHE A 294 29.33 -55.46 3.54
CA PHE A 294 28.36 -55.01 2.56
C PHE A 294 28.43 -53.50 2.40
N ILE A 295 28.38 -53.03 1.15
CA ILE A 295 28.26 -51.61 0.84
C ILE A 295 26.85 -51.34 0.38
N ASP A 296 26.06 -50.69 1.24
CA ASP A 296 24.77 -50.13 0.89
C ASP A 296 24.97 -48.81 0.15
N ARG A 297 24.40 -48.71 -1.05
CA ARG A 297 24.40 -47.49 -1.88
C ARG A 297 23.00 -46.92 -2.10
N SER A 298 22.03 -47.39 -1.32
CA SER A 298 20.63 -46.98 -1.48
C SER A 298 20.30 -45.64 -0.80
N GLY A 299 21.17 -45.12 0.08
CA GLY A 299 21.04 -43.83 0.74
C GLY A 299 21.86 -42.70 0.09
N SER A 300 21.77 -41.50 0.67
CA SER A 300 22.51 -40.29 0.25
C SER A 300 24.04 -40.45 0.35
N CYS A 301 24.52 -41.38 1.19
CA CYS A 301 25.91 -41.78 1.31
C CYS A 301 26.05 -43.30 1.18
N ALA A 302 27.16 -43.77 0.60
CA ALA A 302 27.50 -45.19 0.63
C ALA A 302 27.83 -45.60 2.08
N VAL A 303 27.08 -46.55 2.64
CA VAL A 303 27.29 -47.10 3.98
C VAL A 303 27.96 -48.45 3.85
N ARG A 304 29.19 -48.60 4.34
CA ARG A 304 29.86 -49.92 4.43
C ARG A 304 29.66 -50.51 5.82
N THR A 305 28.97 -51.64 5.89
CA THR A 305 28.66 -52.36 7.12
C THR A 305 29.56 -53.58 7.24
N PHE A 306 30.33 -53.65 8.32
CA PHE A 306 31.11 -54.83 8.71
C PHE A 306 30.38 -55.56 9.83
N THR A 307 30.19 -56.87 9.70
CA THR A 307 29.56 -57.72 10.71
C THR A 307 30.59 -58.69 11.26
N CYS A 308 30.76 -58.71 12.59
CA CYS A 308 31.56 -59.70 13.30
C CYS A 308 30.72 -60.29 14.44
N THR A 309 30.53 -61.60 14.41
CA THR A 309 29.68 -62.42 15.27
C THR A 309 30.49 -63.60 15.80
N GLY A 310 30.22 -64.01 17.05
CA GLY A 310 30.88 -65.14 17.72
C GLY A 310 31.86 -64.75 18.82
N THR A 311 32.39 -65.75 19.54
CA THR A 311 33.47 -65.61 20.53
C THR A 311 34.77 -66.18 19.94
N ASN A 312 35.87 -65.45 20.13
CA ASN A 312 37.22 -65.78 19.66
C ASN A 312 37.65 -67.22 19.91
#